data_AF-A0A7C4QDG8-F1
#
_entry.id   AF-A0A7C4QDG8-F1
#
_cell.length_a   1.000
_cell.length_b   1.000
_cell.length_c   1.000
_cell.angle_alpha   90.00
_cell.angle_beta   90.00
_cell.angle_gamma   90.00
#
_symmetry.space_group_name_H-M   'P 1'
#
loop_
_entity.id
_entity.type
_entity.pdbx_description
1 polymer ?
#
loop_
_entity_poly.entity_id
_entity_poly.type
_entity_poly.pdbx_seq_one_letter_code
_entity_poly.pdbx_strand_id
1 'polypeptide(L)'
;MPYAGPALITRTNPAGAAPRPNSEATAARNLRLIEYLTANRGDARYLAATLNANTAAPLILATGQPVMALGGFSGNDPILTDTELAETIAAGAVRFFLLPVAPAAPGQTAGRGQAAGQGELRLWVNEHCAPVPAAAWQPAPGSSGALAAGPGGPLQLFDCAPGSR
;
A
#
# COMPACT_ATOMS: atom_id res chain seq x y z
N MET A 1 8.47 -42.70 6.26
CA MET A 1 8.95 -41.47 6.92
C MET A 1 10.46 -41.49 6.99
N PRO A 2 11.16 -40.53 6.36
CA PRO A 2 12.43 -40.10 6.91
C PRO A 2 12.55 -38.57 7.04
N TYR A 3 13.32 -38.23 8.04
CA TYR A 3 13.60 -36.94 8.66
C TYR A 3 14.67 -36.18 7.86
N ALA A 4 14.54 -34.86 7.67
CA ALA A 4 15.57 -34.02 7.07
C ALA A 4 16.08 -33.01 8.10
N GLY A 5 17.28 -33.29 8.64
CA GLY A 5 18.01 -32.37 9.50
C GLY A 5 18.64 -31.19 8.73
N PRO A 6 19.19 -30.19 9.43
CA PRO A 6 19.56 -28.87 8.91
C PRO A 6 20.86 -28.81 8.06
N ALA A 7 21.26 -29.89 7.40
CA ALA A 7 22.56 -29.99 6.72
C ALA A 7 22.57 -29.60 5.22
N LEU A 8 21.56 -28.88 4.71
CA LEU A 8 21.51 -28.44 3.30
C LEU A 8 21.86 -26.96 3.09
N ILE A 9 22.64 -26.36 3.97
CA ILE A 9 23.29 -25.08 3.72
C ILE A 9 24.64 -25.38 3.09
N THR A 10 24.69 -25.54 1.76
CA THR A 10 25.78 -25.11 0.84
C THR A 10 25.71 -25.93 -0.46
N ARG A 11 25.59 -25.23 -1.60
CA ARG A 11 25.54 -25.71 -3.00
C ARG A 11 24.24 -26.45 -3.35
N THR A 12 23.39 -25.98 -4.25
CA THR A 12 23.63 -25.35 -5.55
C THR A 12 22.41 -24.49 -5.91
N ASN A 13 22.64 -23.22 -6.26
CA ASN A 13 21.63 -22.42 -6.93
C ASN A 13 21.44 -22.99 -8.35
N PRO A 14 20.28 -23.55 -8.73
CA PRO A 14 20.03 -23.87 -10.12
C PRO A 14 19.89 -22.55 -10.88
N ALA A 15 20.77 -22.33 -11.85
CA ALA A 15 20.70 -21.21 -12.77
C ALA A 15 19.30 -21.14 -13.41
N GLY A 16 18.60 -20.00 -13.25
CA GLY A 16 17.36 -19.75 -13.96
C GLY A 16 16.50 -18.56 -13.53
N ALA A 17 16.66 -18.02 -12.32
CA ALA A 17 15.97 -16.79 -11.92
C ALA A 17 16.99 -15.77 -11.42
N ALA A 18 17.43 -14.88 -12.31
CA ALA A 18 18.08 -13.65 -11.89
C ALA A 18 17.20 -12.97 -10.82
N PRO A 19 17.76 -12.34 -9.77
CA PRO A 19 17.00 -11.42 -8.95
C PRO A 19 16.36 -10.44 -9.93
N ARG A 20 15.02 -10.42 -10.00
CA ARG A 20 14.38 -9.45 -10.89
C ARG A 20 14.83 -8.08 -10.36
N PRO A 21 15.40 -7.20 -11.18
CA PRO A 21 16.01 -5.94 -10.72
C PRO A 21 15.03 -5.00 -9.98
N ASN A 22 13.73 -5.31 -10.05
CA ASN A 22 12.66 -4.65 -9.31
C ASN A 22 12.41 -5.23 -7.89
N SER A 23 12.94 -6.39 -7.53
CA SER A 23 12.63 -7.06 -6.24
C SER A 23 13.29 -6.37 -5.06
N GLU A 24 14.56 -5.98 -5.19
CA GLU A 24 15.27 -5.21 -4.16
C GLU A 24 14.72 -3.79 -4.03
N ALA A 25 14.37 -3.15 -5.16
CA ALA A 25 13.74 -1.83 -5.16
C ALA A 25 12.34 -1.85 -4.53
N THR A 26 11.54 -2.91 -4.76
CA THR A 26 10.25 -3.12 -4.11
C THR A 26 10.41 -3.42 -2.62
N ALA A 27 11.41 -4.22 -2.23
CA ALA A 27 11.70 -4.49 -0.82
C ALA A 27 12.13 -3.21 -0.08
N ALA A 28 13.05 -2.43 -0.64
CA ALA A 28 13.49 -1.15 -0.08
C ALA A 28 12.35 -0.13 0.02
N ARG A 29 11.44 -0.10 -0.97
CA ARG A 29 10.20 0.70 -0.93
C ARG A 29 9.31 0.29 0.22
N ASN A 30 9.05 -1.01 0.38
CA ASN A 30 8.21 -1.52 1.45
C ASN A 30 8.83 -1.21 2.81
N LEU A 31 10.14 -1.38 2.98
CA LEU A 31 10.84 -1.05 4.22
C LEU A 31 10.68 0.43 4.59
N ARG A 32 10.97 1.36 3.68
CA ARG A 32 10.85 2.80 3.98
C ARG A 32 9.41 3.22 4.28
N LEU A 33 8.45 2.64 3.59
CA LEU A 33 7.03 2.85 3.87
C LEU A 33 6.65 2.31 5.25
N ILE A 34 7.08 1.09 5.59
CA ILE A 34 6.81 0.46 6.87
C ILE A 34 7.42 1.25 8.03
N GLU A 35 8.68 1.69 7.88
CA GLU A 35 9.36 2.53 8.86
C GLU A 35 8.58 3.83 9.09
N TYR A 36 8.18 4.50 8.01
CA TYR A 36 7.39 5.72 8.09
C TYR A 36 6.05 5.48 8.80
N LEU A 37 5.28 4.47 8.39
CA LEU A 37 3.98 4.16 8.99
C LEU A 37 4.13 3.79 10.47
N THR A 38 5.12 2.97 10.82
CA THR A 38 5.34 2.52 12.20
C THR A 38 5.75 3.69 13.10
N ALA A 39 6.58 4.61 12.61
CA ALA A 39 7.01 5.78 13.36
C ALA A 39 5.90 6.83 13.55
N ASN A 40 4.95 6.93 12.61
CA ASN A 40 3.97 8.01 12.59
C ASN A 40 2.53 7.57 12.92
N ARG A 41 2.23 6.27 13.03
CA ARG A 41 0.83 5.79 13.26
C ARG A 41 0.22 6.25 14.57
N GLY A 42 1.05 6.64 15.55
CA GLY A 42 0.59 6.93 16.91
C GLY A 42 -0.12 5.71 17.51
N ASP A 43 -1.33 5.93 18.02
CA ASP A 43 -2.16 4.89 18.66
C ASP A 43 -3.14 4.21 17.68
N ALA A 44 -3.00 4.44 16.37
CA ALA A 44 -3.91 3.87 15.39
C ALA A 44 -3.88 2.33 15.39
N ARG A 45 -5.06 1.71 15.43
CA ARG A 45 -5.22 0.24 15.47
C ARG A 45 -4.63 -0.43 14.23
N TYR A 46 -4.85 0.14 13.05
CA TYR A 46 -4.36 -0.36 11.77
C TYR A 46 -3.16 0.45 11.32
N LEU A 47 -2.14 -0.23 10.77
CA LEU A 47 -0.92 0.40 10.29
C LEU A 47 -1.18 1.39 9.14
N ALA A 48 -2.07 1.00 8.22
CA ALA A 48 -2.57 1.82 7.14
C ALA A 48 -3.89 1.23 6.61
N ALA A 49 -4.60 2.01 5.80
CA ALA A 49 -5.70 1.55 4.96
C ALA A 49 -5.30 1.56 3.49
N THR A 50 -5.78 0.57 2.73
CA THR A 50 -5.58 0.45 1.29
C THR A 50 -6.90 0.16 0.59
N LEU A 51 -6.98 0.33 -0.74
CA LEU A 51 -8.22 0.05 -1.49
C LEU A 51 -8.51 -1.44 -1.68
N ASN A 52 -7.49 -2.31 -1.61
CA ASN A 52 -7.65 -3.72 -1.93
C ASN A 52 -6.69 -4.62 -1.16
N ALA A 53 -7.04 -5.90 -1.05
CA ALA A 53 -6.23 -6.89 -0.36
C ALA A 53 -4.83 -7.08 -0.98
N ASN A 54 -4.69 -6.88 -2.30
CA ASN A 54 -3.41 -7.03 -3.00
C ASN A 54 -2.35 -6.02 -2.57
N THR A 55 -2.76 -4.80 -2.19
CA THR A 55 -1.88 -3.76 -1.65
C THR A 55 -1.67 -3.92 -0.13
N ALA A 56 -2.66 -4.44 0.58
CA ALA A 56 -2.56 -4.68 2.02
C ALA A 56 -1.66 -5.88 2.37
N ALA A 57 -1.78 -6.99 1.62
CA ALA A 57 -1.14 -8.26 1.95
C ALA A 57 0.39 -8.18 2.12
N PRO A 58 1.17 -7.50 1.25
CA PRO A 58 2.61 -7.37 1.43
C PRO A 58 2.99 -6.61 2.72
N LEU A 59 2.20 -5.61 3.12
CA LEU A 59 2.42 -4.87 4.36
C LEU A 59 2.12 -5.74 5.58
N ILE A 60 1.03 -6.51 5.55
CA ILE A 60 0.68 -7.46 6.62
C ILE A 60 1.78 -8.50 6.78
N LEU A 61 2.24 -9.11 5.69
CA LEU A 61 3.27 -10.15 5.72
C LEU A 61 4.63 -9.61 6.20
N ALA A 62 4.98 -8.39 5.81
CA ALA A 62 6.26 -7.78 6.18
C ALA A 62 6.29 -7.27 7.63
N THR A 63 5.15 -6.87 8.18
CA THR A 63 5.08 -6.22 9.51
C THR A 63 4.45 -7.07 10.60
N GLY A 64 3.63 -8.06 10.22
CA GLY A 64 2.73 -8.76 11.15
C GLY A 64 1.64 -7.85 11.75
N GLN A 65 1.50 -6.61 11.27
CA GLN A 65 0.53 -5.64 11.77
C GLN A 65 -0.76 -5.68 10.95
N PRO A 66 -1.92 -5.38 11.57
CA PRO A 66 -3.17 -5.31 10.85
C PRO A 66 -3.17 -4.10 9.88
N VAL A 67 -3.62 -4.34 8.65
CA VAL A 67 -3.81 -3.34 7.59
C VAL A 67 -5.26 -3.43 7.13
N MET A 68 -5.94 -2.29 7.01
CA MET A 68 -7.34 -2.23 6.63
C MET A 68 -7.47 -2.22 5.10
N ALA A 69 -8.13 -3.21 4.52
CA ALA A 69 -8.52 -3.17 3.11
C ALA A 69 -9.94 -2.60 3.02
N LEU A 70 -10.10 -1.44 2.37
CA LEU A 70 -11.36 -0.71 2.21
C LEU A 70 -12.25 -1.28 1.08
N GLY A 71 -11.77 -2.33 0.40
CA GLY A 71 -12.49 -3.04 -0.63
C GLY A 71 -12.04 -4.49 -0.76
N GLY A 72 -12.76 -5.25 -1.58
CA GLY A 72 -12.43 -6.65 -1.88
C GLY A 72 -11.10 -6.84 -2.65
N PHE A 73 -10.87 -8.05 -3.16
CA PHE A 73 -9.63 -8.41 -3.87
C PHE A 73 -9.24 -7.42 -4.98
N SER A 74 -10.23 -6.96 -5.76
CA SER A 74 -10.04 -5.98 -6.84
C SER A 74 -10.29 -4.53 -6.44
N GLY A 75 -10.77 -4.27 -5.21
CA GLY A 75 -11.08 -2.91 -4.74
C GLY A 75 -12.33 -2.27 -5.37
N ASN A 76 -13.28 -3.04 -5.92
CA ASN A 76 -14.53 -2.50 -6.50
C ASN A 76 -15.73 -2.51 -5.58
N ASP A 77 -15.61 -3.19 -4.45
CA ASP A 77 -16.68 -3.33 -3.47
C ASP A 77 -16.44 -2.28 -2.39
N PRO A 78 -17.17 -1.15 -2.39
CA PRO A 78 -17.04 -0.15 -1.35
C PRO A 78 -17.55 -0.72 -0.02
N ILE A 79 -16.67 -0.74 0.99
CA ILE A 79 -16.99 -1.31 2.31
C ILE A 79 -17.50 -0.24 3.29
N LEU A 80 -17.16 1.03 3.07
CA LEU A 80 -17.50 2.14 3.95
C LEU A 80 -18.07 3.31 3.15
N THR A 81 -19.08 3.96 3.71
CA THR A 81 -19.51 5.30 3.32
C THR A 81 -18.54 6.37 3.84
N ASP A 82 -18.61 7.58 3.29
CA ASP A 82 -17.81 8.73 3.74
C ASP A 82 -17.97 9.02 5.24
N THR A 83 -19.20 8.88 5.76
CA THR A 83 -19.50 9.08 7.18
C THR A 83 -18.84 8.01 8.05
N GLU A 84 -18.94 6.74 7.68
CA GLU A 84 -18.31 5.64 8.42
C GLU A 84 -16.78 5.73 8.37
N LEU A 85 -16.23 6.22 7.26
CA LEU A 85 -14.80 6.48 7.13
C LEU A 85 -14.35 7.58 8.11
N ALA A 86 -15.08 8.69 8.17
CA ALA A 86 -14.82 9.78 9.09
C ALA A 86 -14.88 9.32 10.55
N GLU A 87 -15.91 8.52 10.91
CA GLU A 87 -16.06 7.93 12.25
C GLU A 87 -14.91 6.98 12.58
N THR A 88 -14.47 6.15 11.62
CA THR A 88 -13.36 5.21 11.78
C THR A 88 -12.03 5.93 12.03
N ILE A 89 -11.80 7.05 11.35
CA ILE A 89 -10.62 7.91 11.56
C ILE A 89 -10.70 8.61 12.92
N ALA A 90 -11.86 9.19 13.26
CA ALA A 90 -12.09 9.89 14.52
C ALA A 90 -11.97 8.95 15.74
N ALA A 91 -12.40 7.69 15.60
CA ALA A 91 -12.23 6.64 16.59
C ALA A 91 -10.77 6.15 16.74
N GLY A 92 -9.85 6.64 15.91
CA GLY A 92 -8.44 6.24 15.95
C GLY A 92 -8.20 4.83 15.39
N ALA A 93 -9.10 4.27 14.59
CA ALA A 93 -8.87 2.96 14.00
C ALA A 93 -7.77 3.04 12.93
N VAL A 94 -7.79 4.05 12.06
CA VAL A 94 -6.79 4.24 11.01
C VAL A 94 -6.50 5.71 10.75
N ARG A 95 -5.25 6.03 10.41
CA ARG A 95 -4.78 7.38 10.10
C ARG A 95 -4.23 7.51 8.69
N PHE A 96 -3.48 6.51 8.24
CA PHE A 96 -2.78 6.55 6.95
C PHE A 96 -3.52 5.81 5.87
N PHE A 97 -3.59 6.39 4.68
CA PHE A 97 -4.23 5.80 3.51
C PHE A 97 -3.24 5.71 2.35
N LEU A 98 -3.01 4.50 1.86
CA LEU A 98 -2.13 4.24 0.71
C LEU A 98 -3.01 3.96 -0.51
N LEU A 99 -3.20 4.97 -1.34
CA LEU A 99 -4.14 4.95 -2.46
C LEU A 99 -3.40 5.09 -3.79
N PRO A 100 -3.83 4.43 -4.88
CA PRO A 100 -3.29 4.69 -6.21
C PRO A 100 -3.56 6.12 -6.66
N VAL A 101 -2.52 6.81 -7.12
CA VAL A 101 -2.66 8.03 -7.91
C VAL A 101 -3.09 7.61 -9.31
N ALA A 102 -4.37 7.76 -9.61
CA ALA A 102 -4.79 7.59 -11.00
C ALA A 102 -4.27 8.79 -11.82
N PRO A 103 -3.59 8.57 -12.95
CA PRO A 103 -3.80 9.43 -14.09
C PRO A 103 -5.09 8.96 -14.75
N ALA A 104 -6.19 9.71 -14.60
CA ALA A 104 -7.23 9.65 -15.61
C ALA A 104 -6.69 10.36 -16.86
N ALA A 105 -5.82 9.68 -17.61
CA ALA A 105 -5.51 10.12 -18.97
C ALA A 105 -6.77 9.87 -19.82
N PRO A 106 -7.28 10.87 -20.57
CA PRO A 106 -8.34 10.63 -21.53
C PRO A 106 -7.90 9.53 -22.50
N GLY A 107 -8.65 8.43 -22.56
CA GLY A 107 -8.40 7.34 -23.52
C GLY A 107 -7.55 6.16 -23.02
N GLN A 108 -7.03 6.17 -21.79
CA GLN A 108 -6.55 4.93 -21.17
C GLN A 108 -7.72 4.32 -20.38
N THR A 109 -8.26 3.21 -20.86
CA THR A 109 -9.11 2.36 -20.04
C THR A 109 -8.27 1.80 -18.92
N ALA A 110 -8.18 2.54 -17.80
CA ALA A 110 -7.98 1.93 -16.50
C ALA A 110 -8.92 0.73 -16.46
N GLY A 111 -8.38 -0.48 -16.24
CA GLY A 111 -9.15 -1.72 -16.29
C GLY A 111 -10.50 -1.48 -15.62
N ARG A 112 -11.59 -1.75 -16.35
CA ARG A 112 -13.00 -1.34 -16.11
C ARG A 112 -13.59 -1.62 -14.72
N GLY A 113 -12.80 -2.13 -13.77
CA GLY A 113 -13.15 -2.29 -12.38
C GLY A 113 -11.94 -2.12 -11.48
N GLN A 114 -11.32 -0.94 -11.43
CA GLN A 114 -10.42 -0.55 -10.34
C GLN A 114 -10.67 0.90 -9.89
N ALA A 115 -11.24 1.73 -10.78
CA ALA A 115 -11.54 3.14 -10.50
C ALA A 115 -13.02 3.43 -10.20
N ALA A 116 -13.94 2.53 -10.57
CA ALA A 116 -15.37 2.83 -10.53
C ALA A 116 -16.03 2.66 -9.15
N GLY A 117 -15.56 1.72 -8.32
CA GLY A 117 -16.21 1.42 -7.03
C GLY A 117 -15.72 2.28 -5.84
N GLN A 118 -14.52 2.86 -5.92
CA GLN A 118 -13.87 3.59 -4.82
C GLN A 118 -13.57 5.05 -5.19
N GLY A 119 -14.28 5.59 -6.20
CA GLY A 119 -14.09 6.96 -6.67
C GLY A 119 -14.39 7.98 -5.57
N GLU A 120 -15.50 7.78 -4.87
CA GLU A 120 -15.99 8.64 -3.78
C GLU A 120 -15.04 8.64 -2.59
N LEU A 121 -14.65 7.46 -2.10
CA LEU A 121 -13.68 7.32 -1.00
C LEU A 121 -12.34 8.02 -1.30
N ARG A 122 -11.85 7.89 -2.53
CA ARG A 122 -10.62 8.59 -2.95
C ARG A 122 -10.79 10.09 -2.98
N LEU A 123 -11.93 10.59 -3.45
CA LEU A 123 -12.22 12.02 -3.45
C LEU A 123 -12.28 12.53 -2.02
N TRP A 124 -13.00 11.84 -1.15
CA TRP A 124 -13.10 12.18 0.27
C TRP A 124 -11.73 12.23 0.94
N VAL A 125 -10.90 11.19 0.80
CA VAL A 125 -9.54 11.18 1.36
C VAL A 125 -8.70 12.31 0.77
N ASN A 126 -8.81 12.56 -0.53
CA ASN A 126 -8.09 13.64 -1.17
C ASN A 126 -8.56 15.03 -0.71
N GLU A 127 -9.81 15.20 -0.29
CA GLU A 127 -10.37 16.47 0.22
C GLU A 127 -10.02 16.69 1.69
N HIS A 128 -10.14 15.65 2.52
CA HIS A 128 -10.02 15.74 3.98
C HIS A 128 -8.62 15.42 4.54
N CYS A 129 -7.74 14.80 3.77
CA CYS A 129 -6.44 14.35 4.24
C CYS A 129 -5.26 15.04 3.54
N ALA A 130 -4.13 15.11 4.23
CA ALA A 130 -2.92 15.72 3.71
C ALA A 130 -2.09 14.70 2.90
N PRO A 131 -1.69 14.99 1.65
CA PRO A 131 -0.79 14.12 0.91
C PRO A 131 0.61 14.16 1.55
N VAL A 132 1.13 12.99 1.94
CA VAL A 132 2.48 12.85 2.48
C VAL A 132 3.49 12.93 1.32
N PRO A 133 4.51 13.81 1.40
CA PRO A 133 5.53 13.92 0.37
C PRO A 133 6.20 12.57 0.09
N ALA A 134 6.28 12.17 -1.18
CA ALA A 134 6.88 10.89 -1.59
C ALA A 134 8.30 10.70 -1.01
N ALA A 135 9.08 11.78 -0.87
CA ALA A 135 10.42 11.75 -0.30
C ALA A 135 10.48 11.24 1.16
N ALA A 136 9.36 11.31 1.90
CA ALA A 136 9.30 10.86 3.29
C ALA A 136 9.19 9.32 3.41
N TRP A 137 8.55 8.66 2.44
CA TRP A 137 8.17 7.25 2.53
C TRP A 137 8.58 6.38 1.33
N GLN A 138 9.04 6.98 0.23
CA GLN A 138 9.62 6.29 -0.92
C GLN A 138 11.13 6.52 -0.97
N PRO A 139 11.97 5.53 -1.33
CA PRO A 139 13.40 5.73 -1.55
C PRO A 139 13.64 6.82 -2.61
N ALA A 140 14.76 7.53 -2.49
CA ALA A 140 15.08 8.65 -3.38
C ALA A 140 14.97 8.23 -4.86
N PRO A 141 14.43 9.10 -5.74
CA PRO A 141 14.37 8.82 -7.17
C PRO A 141 15.80 8.82 -7.74
N GLY A 142 16.43 7.66 -7.76
CA GLY A 142 17.82 7.48 -8.19
C GLY A 142 18.14 6.10 -8.76
N SER A 143 17.17 5.20 -8.85
CA SER A 143 17.31 3.96 -9.59
C SER A 143 16.38 4.03 -10.78
N SER A 144 16.94 4.17 -11.98
CA SER A 144 16.24 4.20 -13.26
C SER A 144 15.44 2.92 -13.46
N GLY A 145 14.25 2.92 -12.90
CA GLY A 145 13.18 1.97 -13.10
C GLY A 145 11.92 2.79 -12.91
N ALA A 146 11.28 3.14 -14.02
CA ALA A 146 9.97 3.75 -14.05
C ALA A 146 9.10 3.16 -12.93
N LEU A 147 8.38 4.04 -12.22
CA LEU A 147 7.29 3.76 -11.29
C LEU A 147 6.94 2.27 -11.31
N ALA A 148 7.55 1.49 -10.41
CA ALA A 148 7.12 0.12 -10.19
C ALA A 148 5.77 0.22 -9.48
N ALA A 149 4.77 0.49 -10.32
CA ALA A 149 3.37 0.43 -10.03
C ALA A 149 3.14 -0.87 -9.29
N GLY A 150 2.49 -0.78 -8.13
CA GLY A 150 1.71 -1.94 -7.70
C GLY A 150 0.72 -2.29 -8.81
N PRO A 151 0.11 -3.47 -8.81
CA PRO A 151 -1.03 -3.73 -9.69
C PRO A 151 -2.11 -2.66 -9.41
N GLY A 152 -2.12 -1.57 -10.20
CA GLY A 152 -2.90 -0.35 -9.93
C GLY A 152 -2.20 1.01 -10.18
N GLY A 153 -0.90 1.07 -10.49
CA GLY A 153 -0.21 2.33 -10.81
C GLY A 153 0.63 2.91 -9.66
N PRO A 154 1.08 4.18 -9.77
CA PRO A 154 1.80 4.83 -8.69
C PRO A 154 0.91 4.98 -7.46
N LEU A 155 1.46 4.87 -6.26
CA LEU A 155 0.73 5.03 -4.99
C LEU A 155 1.05 6.39 -4.36
N GLN A 156 0.09 6.97 -3.66
CA GLN A 156 0.21 8.15 -2.80
C GLN A 156 -0.21 7.79 -1.39
N LEU A 157 0.58 8.25 -0.42
CA LEU A 157 0.27 8.14 0.99
C LEU A 157 -0.44 9.42 1.44
N PHE A 158 -1.54 9.28 2.15
CA PHE A 158 -2.29 10.36 2.77
C PHE A 158 -2.28 10.20 4.29
N ASP A 159 -2.17 11.31 4.99
CA ASP A 159 -2.27 11.42 6.44
C ASP A 159 -3.59 12.12 6.80
N CYS A 160 -4.50 11.38 7.45
CA CYS A 160 -5.81 11.84 7.90
C CYS A 160 -5.84 12.10 9.40
N ALA A 161 -4.75 12.57 10.01
CA ALA A 161 -4.77 12.98 11.41
C ALA A 161 -5.93 13.98 11.68
N PRO A 162 -6.63 13.90 12.82
CA PRO A 162 -7.69 14.86 13.12
C PRO A 162 -7.15 16.30 13.06
N GLY A 163 -7.67 17.11 12.13
CA GLY A 163 -7.19 18.46 11.83
C GLY A 163 -6.15 18.59 10.71
N SER A 164 -5.92 17.55 9.90
CA SER A 164 -4.94 17.55 8.80
C SER A 164 -5.31 18.42 7.58
N ARG A 165 -6.48 19.08 7.56
CA ARG A 165 -6.87 20.03 6.51
C ARG A 165 -8.00 20.95 6.91
#